data_AF-A0A5K3FK26-F1
#
_entry.id   AF-A0A5K3FK26-F1
#
_cell.length_a   1.000
_cell.length_b   1.000
_cell.length_c   1.000
_cell.angle_alpha   90.00
_cell.angle_beta   90.00
_cell.angle_gamma   90.00
#
_symmetry.space_group_name_H-M   'P 1'
#
loop_
_entity.id
_entity.type
_entity.pdbx_description
1 polymer ?
#
loop_
_entity_poly.entity_id
_entity_poly.type
_entity_poly.pdbx_seq_one_letter_code
_entity_poly.pdbx_strand_id
1 'polypeptide(L)'
;MIQSKSVLALSSLFRTSKVISRPASSVVSALEKKYYPYIGNREIVGYGRNGNPQYLDDPHFPYPSIRFRENDDAKDLYRHSFRMTIAETKAPHPRWKLSVAWACFLMSAAMLYLSFLNTFILDLPKMKYAEKDYKEALLYKRLYSRDGPIDGLVSAFDFENMRWK
;
A
#
# COMPACT_ATOMS: atom_id res chain seq x y z
N MET A 1 -70.23 13.08 42.65
CA MET A 1 -70.21 13.30 41.19
C MET A 1 -68.74 13.44 40.78
N ILE A 2 -68.05 12.45 40.18
CA ILE A 2 -68.29 11.82 38.84
C ILE A 2 -68.17 12.96 37.78
N GLN A 3 -67.19 13.07 36.87
CA GLN A 3 -66.41 12.16 36.01
C GLN A 3 -65.00 12.77 35.73
N SER A 4 -63.89 12.03 35.71
CA SER A 4 -63.41 11.01 34.74
C SER A 4 -62.81 11.57 33.44
N LYS A 5 -61.47 11.47 33.36
CA LYS A 5 -60.61 11.04 32.24
C LYS A 5 -60.58 11.88 30.95
N SER A 6 -59.40 12.40 30.65
CA SER A 6 -58.87 12.27 29.28
C SER A 6 -57.37 11.97 29.36
N VAL A 7 -57.06 10.73 29.02
CA VAL A 7 -55.73 10.14 28.95
C VAL A 7 -54.98 10.85 27.82
N LEU A 8 -53.85 11.47 28.14
CA LEU A 8 -52.90 11.99 27.16
C LEU A 8 -52.50 10.83 26.23
N ALA A 9 -52.98 10.89 25.00
CA ALA A 9 -52.71 9.90 23.97
C ALA A 9 -51.24 9.96 23.55
N LEU A 10 -50.41 9.17 24.23
CA LEU A 10 -49.10 8.71 23.77
C LEU A 10 -49.32 7.72 22.62
N SER A 11 -49.86 8.22 21.50
CA SER A 11 -49.78 7.50 20.24
C SER A 11 -48.36 7.66 19.72
N SER A 12 -47.49 6.76 20.19
CA SER A 12 -46.22 6.48 19.54
C SER A 12 -46.48 6.39 18.03
N LEU A 13 -45.85 7.30 17.29
CA LEU A 13 -45.78 7.23 15.84
C LEU A 13 -44.99 5.98 15.50
N PHE A 14 -45.67 4.83 15.47
CA PHE A 14 -45.25 3.69 14.67
C PHE A 14 -45.35 4.14 13.21
N ARG A 15 -44.33 4.89 12.80
CA ARG A 15 -44.00 5.06 11.40
C ARG A 15 -43.53 3.69 10.95
N THR A 16 -44.46 2.88 10.46
CA THR A 16 -44.14 1.72 9.67
C THR A 16 -43.22 2.21 8.56
N SER A 17 -41.96 1.77 8.58
CA SER A 17 -41.07 1.92 7.43
C SER A 17 -41.77 1.19 6.29
N LYS A 18 -42.34 1.96 5.37
CA LYS A 18 -42.94 1.42 4.17
C LYS A 18 -41.76 0.94 3.35
N VAL A 19 -41.35 -0.32 3.53
CA VAL A 19 -40.36 -0.98 2.67
C VAL A 19 -40.82 -0.76 1.24
N ILE A 20 -40.15 0.15 0.52
CA ILE A 20 -40.37 0.36 -0.92
C ILE A 20 -39.71 -0.83 -1.61
N SER A 21 -40.29 -2.01 -1.46
CA SER A 21 -39.95 -3.14 -2.31
C SER A 21 -40.44 -2.82 -3.72
N ARG A 22 -39.59 -3.09 -4.72
CA ARG A 22 -40.00 -2.99 -6.13
C ARG A 22 -41.27 -3.84 -6.30
N PRO A 23 -42.33 -3.34 -6.98
CA PRO A 23 -43.53 -4.13 -7.18
C PRO A 23 -43.13 -5.43 -7.90
N ALA A 24 -43.63 -6.56 -7.40
CA ALA A 24 -43.33 -7.90 -7.93
C ALA A 24 -43.66 -8.07 -9.42
N SER A 25 -44.43 -7.13 -10.00
CA SER A 25 -44.79 -7.05 -11.41
C SER A 25 -43.77 -6.35 -12.32
N SER A 26 -42.71 -5.74 -11.77
CA SER A 26 -41.67 -5.13 -12.62
C SER A 26 -40.85 -6.23 -13.30
N VAL A 27 -40.80 -6.20 -14.64
CA VAL A 27 -40.01 -7.15 -15.41
C VAL A 27 -38.53 -6.90 -15.10
N VAL A 28 -37.96 -7.78 -14.27
CA VAL A 28 -36.53 -7.79 -13.97
C VAL A 28 -35.76 -8.05 -15.27
N SER A 29 -34.78 -7.18 -15.56
CA SER A 29 -33.93 -7.32 -16.74
C SER A 29 -33.17 -8.66 -16.72
N ALA A 30 -32.83 -9.20 -17.89
CA ALA A 30 -32.09 -10.46 -17.98
C ALA A 30 -30.76 -10.40 -17.21
N LEU A 31 -30.13 -9.24 -17.18
CA LEU A 31 -28.92 -8.96 -16.44
C LEU A 31 -29.16 -9.01 -14.93
N GLU A 32 -30.18 -8.32 -14.43
CA GLU A 32 -30.57 -8.37 -13.03
C GLU A 32 -30.88 -9.81 -12.56
N LYS A 33 -31.62 -10.61 -13.34
CA LYS A 33 -31.88 -12.03 -13.00
C LYS A 33 -30.60 -12.85 -12.84
N LYS A 34 -29.58 -12.55 -13.65
CA LYS A 34 -28.28 -13.24 -13.61
C LYS A 34 -27.49 -12.89 -12.35
N TYR A 35 -27.52 -11.63 -11.91
CA TYR A 35 -26.63 -11.15 -10.84
C TYR A 35 -27.29 -11.05 -9.46
N TYR A 36 -28.63 -10.92 -9.37
CA TYR A 36 -29.33 -10.83 -8.09
C TYR A 36 -29.02 -11.94 -7.07
N PRO A 37 -28.83 -13.21 -7.46
CA PRO A 37 -28.44 -14.25 -6.49
C PRO A 37 -27.14 -13.96 -5.74
N TYR A 38 -26.20 -13.22 -6.35
CA TYR A 38 -24.89 -12.89 -5.76
C TYR A 38 -24.87 -11.50 -5.12
N ILE A 39 -25.73 -10.62 -5.61
CA ILE A 39 -25.66 -9.19 -5.33
C ILE A 39 -26.73 -8.75 -4.32
N GLY A 40 -27.81 -9.52 -4.13
CA GLY A 40 -28.94 -9.09 -3.30
C GLY A 40 -29.75 -7.98 -3.96
N ASN A 41 -30.56 -7.26 -3.20
CA ASN A 41 -31.49 -6.23 -3.76
C ASN A 41 -30.80 -4.89 -4.08
N ARG A 42 -29.50 -4.90 -4.35
CA ARG A 42 -28.75 -3.71 -4.74
C ARG A 42 -29.12 -3.31 -6.17
N GLU A 43 -29.35 -2.02 -6.36
CA GLU A 43 -29.72 -1.47 -7.66
C GLU A 43 -28.53 -1.44 -8.61
N ILE A 44 -28.73 -2.01 -9.80
CA ILE A 44 -27.78 -1.94 -10.91
C ILE A 44 -28.07 -0.65 -11.67
N VAL A 45 -27.12 0.27 -11.65
CA VAL A 45 -27.25 1.62 -12.23
C VAL A 45 -26.72 1.68 -13.66
N GLY A 46 -25.77 0.81 -14.01
CA GLY A 46 -25.19 0.77 -15.35
C GLY A 46 -24.29 -0.43 -15.58
N TYR A 47 -23.42 -0.31 -16.57
CA TYR A 47 -22.44 -1.35 -16.91
C TYR A 47 -21.08 -1.02 -16.29
N GLY A 48 -20.48 -1.98 -15.59
CA GLY A 48 -19.14 -1.83 -15.02
C GLY A 48 -18.05 -2.27 -15.98
N ARG A 49 -16.84 -2.44 -15.45
CA ARG A 49 -15.69 -2.94 -16.22
C ARG A 49 -16.04 -4.33 -16.79
N ASN A 50 -15.81 -4.52 -18.09
CA ASN A 50 -16.13 -5.75 -18.83
C ASN A 50 -17.63 -6.10 -18.86
N GLY A 51 -18.53 -5.12 -18.69
CA GLY A 51 -19.99 -5.33 -18.78
C GLY A 51 -20.63 -5.98 -17.54
N ASN A 52 -19.85 -6.27 -16.50
CA ASN A 52 -20.35 -6.81 -15.25
C ASN A 52 -20.70 -5.68 -14.27
N PRO A 53 -21.82 -5.76 -13.52
CA PRO A 53 -22.14 -4.80 -12.48
C PRO A 53 -21.23 -5.04 -11.26
N GLN A 54 -20.22 -4.19 -11.10
CA GLN A 54 -19.26 -4.23 -9.99
C GLN A 54 -19.24 -2.90 -9.24
N TYR A 55 -19.14 -3.01 -7.92
CA TYR A 55 -18.92 -1.88 -7.04
C TYR A 55 -17.41 -1.62 -6.87
N LEU A 56 -16.98 -0.39 -7.08
CA LEU A 56 -15.60 0.05 -6.82
C LEU A 56 -15.59 1.54 -6.45
N ASP A 57 -14.99 1.88 -5.31
CA ASP A 57 -14.72 3.26 -4.93
C ASP A 57 -13.39 3.70 -5.57
N ASP A 58 -13.44 4.19 -6.80
CA ASP A 58 -12.26 4.69 -7.52
C ASP A 58 -12.44 6.17 -7.86
N PRO A 59 -11.48 7.04 -7.53
CA PRO A 59 -11.49 8.44 -7.97
C PRO A 59 -11.62 8.65 -9.49
N HIS A 60 -11.18 7.70 -10.31
CA HIS A 60 -11.29 7.77 -11.77
C HIS A 60 -12.67 7.35 -12.28
N PHE A 61 -13.41 6.55 -11.50
CA PHE A 61 -14.74 6.06 -11.81
C PHE A 61 -15.69 6.41 -10.67
N PRO A 62 -16.04 7.70 -10.50
CA PRO A 62 -16.81 8.18 -9.35
C PRO A 62 -18.24 7.63 -9.29
N TYR A 63 -18.73 7.05 -10.40
CA TYR A 63 -20.06 6.46 -10.50
C TYR A 63 -19.92 4.94 -10.71
N PRO A 64 -19.99 4.13 -9.64
CA PRO A 64 -19.95 2.68 -9.77
C PRO A 64 -21.21 2.16 -10.48
N SER A 65 -21.07 1.03 -11.17
CA SER A 65 -22.16 0.41 -11.93
C SER A 65 -23.29 -0.18 -11.08
N ILE A 66 -23.10 -0.23 -9.78
CA ILE A 66 -24.04 -0.76 -8.79
C ILE A 66 -23.98 0.10 -7.52
N ARG A 67 -25.09 0.24 -6.79
CA ARG A 67 -25.10 0.92 -5.48
C ARG A 67 -24.41 0.10 -4.38
N PHE A 68 -23.90 0.77 -3.36
CA PHE A 68 -23.26 0.10 -2.22
C PHE A 68 -24.24 -0.72 -1.38
N ARG A 69 -25.41 -0.16 -1.04
CA ARG A 69 -26.44 -0.79 -0.20
C ARG A 69 -27.74 -1.11 -0.96
N GLU A 70 -28.54 -2.00 -0.40
CA GLU A 70 -29.88 -2.34 -0.89
C GLU A 70 -30.84 -1.16 -0.73
N ASN A 71 -31.87 -1.10 -1.57
CA ASN A 71 -32.85 -0.01 -1.64
C ASN A 71 -33.86 -0.01 -0.47
N ASP A 72 -33.38 -0.08 0.77
CA ASP A 72 -34.22 0.07 1.96
C ASP A 72 -34.30 1.55 2.35
N ASP A 73 -35.51 2.13 2.30
CA ASP A 73 -35.90 3.50 2.71
C ASP A 73 -34.71 4.43 3.00
N ALA A 74 -34.05 4.87 1.93
CA ALA A 74 -32.77 5.56 2.01
C ALA A 74 -32.93 6.97 2.60
N LYS A 75 -32.87 7.08 3.93
CA LYS A 75 -32.82 8.38 4.65
C LYS A 75 -31.49 9.11 4.45
N ASP A 76 -30.44 8.38 4.10
CA ASP A 76 -29.11 8.89 3.80
C ASP A 76 -28.67 8.43 2.40
N LEU A 77 -28.90 9.28 1.40
CA LEU A 77 -28.63 9.02 -0.02
C LEU A 77 -27.14 8.77 -0.31
N TYR A 78 -26.26 9.49 0.41
CA TYR A 78 -24.83 9.43 0.17
C TYR A 78 -24.27 8.10 0.63
N ARG A 79 -24.51 7.71 1.89
CA ARG A 79 -24.00 6.46 2.44
C ARG A 79 -24.69 5.24 1.83
N HIS A 80 -25.90 5.40 1.31
CA HIS A 80 -26.60 4.35 0.56
C HIS A 80 -25.90 4.04 -0.77
N SER A 81 -25.50 5.09 -1.50
CA SER A 81 -24.85 4.93 -2.81
C SER A 81 -23.37 4.60 -2.69
N PHE A 82 -22.66 5.22 -1.74
CA PHE A 82 -21.20 5.14 -1.62
C PHE A 82 -20.75 4.61 -0.26
N ARG A 83 -19.76 3.71 -0.27
CA ARG A 83 -19.11 3.15 0.91
C ARG A 83 -18.19 4.18 1.58
N MET A 84 -17.36 4.86 0.81
CA MET A 84 -16.31 5.76 1.32
C MET A 84 -16.34 7.12 0.62
N THR A 85 -15.74 8.12 1.26
CA THR A 85 -15.59 9.46 0.67
C THR A 85 -14.39 9.55 -0.25
N ILE A 86 -14.40 10.49 -1.20
CA ILE A 86 -13.24 10.73 -2.06
C ILE A 86 -12.00 11.08 -1.23
N ALA A 87 -12.17 11.81 -0.12
CA ALA A 87 -11.08 12.10 0.82
C ALA A 87 -10.50 10.81 1.44
N GLU A 88 -11.35 9.87 1.83
CA GLU A 88 -10.93 8.56 2.37
C GLU A 88 -10.23 7.71 1.30
N THR A 89 -10.70 7.70 0.05
CA THR A 89 -10.07 6.92 -1.05
C THR A 89 -8.66 7.39 -1.37
N LYS A 90 -8.41 8.70 -1.24
CA LYS A 90 -7.13 9.33 -1.53
C LYS A 90 -6.22 9.44 -0.30
N ALA A 91 -6.64 8.89 0.84
CA ALA A 91 -5.88 8.99 2.07
C ALA A 91 -4.48 8.35 1.90
N PRO A 92 -3.39 9.06 2.26
CA PRO A 92 -2.05 8.53 2.12
C PRO A 92 -1.81 7.40 3.11
N HIS A 93 -1.51 6.20 2.63
CA HIS A 93 -1.26 5.05 3.50
C HIS A 93 0.22 5.01 3.97
N PRO A 94 0.52 4.70 5.25
CA PRO A 94 1.89 4.66 5.76
C PRO A 94 2.66 3.36 5.43
N ARG A 95 2.17 2.53 4.50
CA ARG A 95 2.75 1.21 4.17
C ARG A 95 4.23 1.26 3.75
N TRP A 96 4.68 2.36 3.15
CA TRP A 96 6.08 2.52 2.72
C TRP A 96 7.05 2.47 3.90
N LYS A 97 6.65 2.93 5.09
CA LYS A 97 7.48 2.90 6.29
C LYS A 97 7.77 1.45 6.72
N LEU A 98 6.79 0.57 6.57
CA LEU A 98 6.95 -0.86 6.84
C LEU A 98 7.96 -1.48 5.88
N SER A 99 7.90 -1.15 4.59
CA SER A 99 8.85 -1.63 3.59
C SER A 99 10.28 -1.20 3.89
N VAL A 100 10.49 0.07 4.29
CA VAL A 100 11.81 0.57 4.69
C VAL A 100 12.34 -0.15 5.93
N ALA A 101 11.48 -0.43 6.92
CA ALA A 101 11.88 -1.17 8.12
C ALA A 101 12.38 -2.59 7.80
N TRP A 102 11.66 -3.32 6.94
CA TRP A 102 12.08 -4.66 6.51
C TRP A 102 13.37 -4.64 5.70
N ALA A 103 13.57 -3.64 4.83
CA ALA A 103 14.80 -3.50 4.06
C ALA A 103 16.01 -3.31 4.98
N CYS A 104 15.91 -2.40 5.97
CA CYS A 104 16.97 -2.18 6.94
C CYS A 104 17.23 -3.41 7.82
N PHE A 105 16.17 -4.12 8.24
CA PHE A 105 16.29 -5.34 9.04
C PHE A 105 17.04 -6.45 8.31
N LEU A 106 16.69 -6.71 7.04
CA LEU A 106 17.35 -7.72 6.22
C LEU A 106 18.81 -7.37 5.93
N MET A 107 19.12 -6.10 5.66
CA MET A 107 20.50 -5.64 5.46
C MET A 107 21.35 -5.79 6.73
N SER A 108 20.79 -5.49 7.89
CA SER A 108 21.47 -5.70 9.18
C SER A 108 21.71 -7.19 9.45
N ALA A 109 20.70 -8.03 9.23
CA ALA A 109 20.81 -9.48 9.42
C ALA A 109 21.85 -10.11 8.48
N ALA A 110 21.90 -9.67 7.21
CA ALA A 110 22.89 -10.14 6.24
C ALA A 110 24.33 -9.80 6.68
N MET A 111 24.56 -8.59 7.19
CA MET A 111 25.87 -8.18 7.68
C MET A 111 26.32 -9.02 8.88
N LEU A 112 25.42 -9.23 9.85
CA LEU A 112 25.70 -10.06 11.02
C LEU A 112 25.96 -11.52 10.64
N TYR A 113 25.24 -12.06 9.67
CA TYR A 113 25.45 -13.42 9.18
C TYR A 113 26.82 -13.59 8.53
N LEU A 114 27.26 -12.64 7.69
CA LEU A 114 28.61 -12.66 7.11
C LEU A 114 29.71 -12.56 8.17
N SER A 115 29.51 -11.73 9.20
CA SER A 115 30.45 -11.68 10.33
C SER A 115 30.52 -13.02 11.07
N PHE A 116 29.38 -13.66 11.33
CA PHE A 116 29.32 -14.97 11.98
C PHE A 116 30.05 -16.06 11.16
N LEU A 117 29.81 -16.13 9.85
CA LEU A 117 30.51 -17.09 8.97
C LEU A 117 32.03 -16.86 9.00
N ASN A 118 32.48 -15.60 8.93
CA ASN A 118 33.90 -15.26 8.94
C ASN A 118 34.61 -15.54 10.25
N THR A 119 33.92 -15.49 11.40
CA THR A 119 34.57 -15.70 12.71
C THR A 119 34.51 -17.15 13.18
N PHE A 120 33.46 -17.90 12.85
CA PHE A 120 33.25 -19.23 13.41
C PHE A 120 33.46 -20.39 12.43
N ILE A 121 33.37 -20.14 11.12
CA ILE A 121 33.41 -21.20 10.11
C ILE A 121 34.62 -21.06 9.20
N LEU A 122 34.96 -19.82 8.80
CA LEU A 122 36.02 -19.55 7.81
C LEU A 122 37.34 -19.15 8.49
N ASP A 123 38.22 -20.13 8.71
CA ASP A 123 39.62 -19.88 9.12
C ASP A 123 40.48 -19.46 7.91
N LEU A 124 40.21 -18.27 7.38
CA LEU A 124 40.94 -17.78 6.21
C LEU A 124 42.38 -17.40 6.61
N PRO A 125 43.42 -17.98 5.99
CA PRO A 125 44.79 -17.55 6.22
C PRO A 125 44.93 -16.09 5.77
N LYS A 126 45.54 -15.25 6.61
CA LYS A 126 45.83 -13.86 6.24
C LYS A 126 46.81 -13.87 5.06
N MET A 127 46.34 -13.45 3.89
CA MET A 127 47.17 -13.35 2.70
C MET A 127 48.31 -12.36 2.93
N LYS A 128 49.53 -12.69 2.51
CA LYS A 128 50.71 -11.79 2.61
C LYS A 128 50.48 -10.41 1.96
N TYR A 129 49.68 -10.39 0.89
CA TYR A 129 49.25 -9.16 0.20
C TYR A 129 48.37 -8.24 1.04
N ALA A 130 47.75 -8.74 2.12
CA ALA A 130 46.89 -7.96 3.00
C ALA A 130 47.67 -7.15 4.05
N GLU A 131 48.91 -7.54 4.34
CA GLU A 131 49.81 -6.88 5.29
C GLU A 131 50.13 -5.45 4.85
N LYS A 132 50.20 -4.53 5.81
CA LYS A 132 50.42 -3.10 5.56
C LYS A 132 51.76 -2.86 4.87
N ASP A 133 52.83 -3.45 5.39
CA ASP A 133 54.19 -3.26 4.89
C ASP A 133 54.34 -3.74 3.44
N TYR A 134 53.74 -4.88 3.11
CA TYR A 134 53.78 -5.43 1.75
C TYR A 134 52.94 -4.60 0.78
N LYS A 135 51.78 -4.07 1.21
CA LYS A 135 50.95 -3.13 0.42
C LYS A 135 51.72 -1.85 0.12
N GLU A 136 52.39 -1.29 1.11
CA GLU A 136 53.21 -0.10 0.95
C GLU A 136 54.37 -0.35 -0.01
N ALA A 137 55.07 -1.49 0.12
CA ALA A 137 56.13 -1.87 -0.82
C ALA A 137 55.62 -2.02 -2.26
N LEU A 138 54.46 -2.65 -2.47
CA LEU A 138 53.80 -2.76 -3.77
C LEU A 138 53.38 -1.39 -4.33
N LEU A 139 52.85 -0.52 -3.46
CA LEU A 139 52.46 0.83 -3.79
C LEU A 139 53.68 1.64 -4.25
N TYR A 140 54.79 1.62 -3.50
CA TYR A 140 56.03 2.25 -3.89
C TYR A 140 56.57 1.67 -5.19
N LYS A 141 56.56 0.34 -5.37
CA LYS A 141 56.96 -0.30 -6.62
C LYS A 141 56.15 0.22 -7.81
N ARG A 142 54.83 0.37 -7.67
CA ARG A 142 53.95 0.93 -8.70
C ARG A 142 54.19 2.42 -8.94
N LEU A 143 54.41 3.21 -7.89
CA LEU A 143 54.73 4.64 -7.99
C LEU A 143 56.02 4.87 -8.79
N TYR A 144 57.07 4.09 -8.51
CA TYR A 144 58.34 4.16 -9.24
C TYR A 144 58.26 3.64 -10.68
N SER A 145 57.32 2.75 -10.99
CA SER A 145 57.02 2.31 -12.37
C SER A 145 56.45 3.44 -13.25
N ARG A 146 55.99 4.55 -12.63
CA ARG A 146 55.32 5.66 -13.31
C ARG A 146 54.08 5.23 -14.10
N ASP A 147 53.33 4.26 -13.57
CA ASP A 147 52.05 3.83 -14.13
C ASP A 147 50.99 4.94 -14.00
N GLY A 148 50.52 5.49 -15.13
CA GLY A 148 49.47 6.52 -15.18
C GLY A 148 49.94 7.92 -14.76
N PRO A 149 50.80 8.57 -15.55
CA PRO A 149 51.45 9.85 -15.17
C PRO A 149 50.54 11.09 -15.20
N ILE A 150 49.35 11.04 -15.83
CA ILE A 150 48.46 12.20 -15.99
C ILE A 150 47.31 12.14 -14.96
N ASP A 151 46.47 11.10 -15.02
CA ASP A 151 45.29 10.94 -14.15
C ASP A 151 45.40 9.76 -13.16
N GLY A 152 46.58 9.16 -13.06
CA GLY A 152 46.81 7.96 -12.25
C GLY A 152 47.38 8.25 -10.87
N LEU A 153 47.65 7.17 -10.13
CA LEU A 153 48.19 7.22 -8.77
C LEU A 153 49.51 8.02 -8.65
N VAL A 154 50.30 8.03 -9.73
CA VAL A 154 51.60 8.70 -9.80
C VAL A 154 51.47 10.21 -9.87
N SER A 155 50.42 10.74 -10.50
CA SER A 155 50.25 12.20 -10.64
C SER A 155 49.91 12.87 -9.31
N ALA A 156 49.16 12.17 -8.46
CA ALA A 156 48.79 12.57 -7.11
C ALA A 156 49.93 12.45 -6.08
N PHE A 157 51.05 11.81 -6.41
CA PHE A 157 52.19 11.67 -5.51
C PHE A 157 53.29 12.70 -5.83
N ASP A 158 53.83 13.33 -4.79
CA ASP A 158 54.98 14.23 -4.87
C ASP A 158 56.27 13.47 -4.53
N PHE A 159 57.15 13.31 -5.52
CA PHE A 159 58.40 12.57 -5.39
C PHE A 159 59.51 13.39 -4.71
N GLU A 160 59.43 14.72 -4.70
CA GLU A 160 60.47 15.55 -4.07
C GLU A 160 60.35 15.51 -2.55
N ASN A 161 59.12 15.61 -2.07
CA ASN A 161 58.84 15.63 -0.63
C ASN A 161 58.33 14.28 -0.09
N MET A 162 58.28 13.24 -0.94
CA MET A 162 57.83 11.88 -0.59
C MET A 162 56.46 11.84 0.13
N ARG A 163 55.49 12.58 -0.40
CA ARG A 163 54.15 12.75 0.19
C ARG A 163 53.07 12.88 -0.88
N TRP A 164 51.82 12.61 -0.52
CA TRP A 164 50.69 12.85 -1.40
C TRP A 164 50.48 14.36 -1.57
N LYS A 165 50.20 14.79 -2.80
CA LYS A 165 49.88 16.19 -3.15
C LYS A 165 48.54 16.60 -2.59
#